data_AF-A0A2V6XNE8-F1
#
_entry.id   AF-A0A2V6XNE8-F1
#
_cell.length_a   1.000
_cell.length_b   1.000
_cell.length_c   1.000
_cell.angle_alpha   90.00
_cell.angle_beta   90.00
_cell.angle_gamma   90.00
#
_symmetry.space_group_name_H-M   'P 1'
#
loop_
_entity.id
_entity.type
_entity.pdbx_description
1 polymer ?
#
loop_
_entity_poly.entity_id
_entity_poly.type
_entity_poly.pdbx_seq_one_letter_code
_entity_poly.pdbx_strand_id
1 'polypeptide(L)'
;MAGWKKSPEPRLRAKPCKCRLGDCSPSPARSPTHVPKTKGRNAMNRRSVLIISALGLALLPSHAIAQQKSLKEQLVGTWMFVTSADVQKDGTKVDRWGPNPKGMLVFDRNGRYVLVINRSDLPKFASNRVDQGTAAENKAVMHGMIATFGTYSVNEADKTINTQVEGGSFPNLHGMGQKRIITSLTEEELKYTNPATTTGSTTNAVWKRAK
;
A
#
# COMPACT_ATOMS: atom_id res chain seq x y z
N MET A 1 -40.82 15.44 -25.88
CA MET A 1 -40.74 16.81 -25.34
C MET A 1 -41.01 16.75 -23.83
N ALA A 2 -39.95 16.92 -23.03
CA ALA A 2 -40.05 17.26 -21.60
C ALA A 2 -38.70 17.89 -21.22
N GLY A 3 -38.72 19.19 -20.94
CA GLY A 3 -37.53 20.01 -20.74
C GLY A 3 -37.00 19.93 -19.30
N TRP A 4 -35.69 19.76 -19.16
CA TRP A 4 -34.98 19.86 -17.88
C TRP A 4 -34.35 21.24 -17.75
N LYS A 5 -34.81 22.01 -16.75
CA LYS A 5 -34.22 23.30 -16.37
C LYS A 5 -32.91 23.06 -15.61
N LYS A 6 -31.82 23.65 -16.08
CA LYS A 6 -30.53 23.75 -15.38
C LYS A 6 -30.62 24.77 -14.24
N SER A 7 -30.14 24.40 -13.05
CA SER A 7 -29.83 25.34 -11.96
C SER A 7 -28.31 25.62 -11.91
N PRO A 8 -27.88 26.84 -11.56
CA PRO A 8 -26.49 27.28 -11.71
C PRO A 8 -25.60 27.00 -10.47
N GLU A 9 -24.32 26.71 -10.73
CA GLU A 9 -23.23 26.58 -9.75
C GLU A 9 -22.88 27.93 -9.08
N PRO A 10 -22.56 27.94 -7.77
CA PRO A 10 -21.91 29.08 -7.14
C PRO A 10 -20.38 29.05 -7.32
N ARG A 11 -19.87 30.01 -8.10
CA ARG A 11 -18.46 30.40 -8.14
C ARG A 11 -18.04 31.02 -6.80
N LEU A 12 -17.18 30.35 -6.04
CA LEU A 12 -16.49 30.96 -4.90
C LEU A 12 -15.10 31.44 -5.31
N ARG A 13 -14.92 32.75 -5.15
CA ARG A 13 -13.72 33.53 -5.45
C ARG A 13 -12.54 33.12 -4.56
N ALA A 14 -11.37 32.99 -5.19
CA ALA A 14 -10.08 32.99 -4.52
C ALA A 14 -9.85 34.30 -3.75
N LYS A 15 -9.34 34.21 -2.52
CA LYS A 15 -8.81 35.34 -1.74
C LYS A 15 -7.29 35.40 -1.93
N PRO A 16 -6.69 36.58 -2.12
CA PRO A 16 -5.25 36.71 -2.35
C PRO A 16 -4.44 36.63 -1.06
N CYS A 17 -3.20 36.14 -1.22
CA CYS A 17 -2.15 36.04 -0.22
C CYS A 17 -1.74 37.42 0.35
N LYS A 18 -1.41 37.46 1.65
CA LYS A 18 -0.57 38.52 2.23
C LYS A 18 0.70 37.87 2.78
N CYS A 19 1.78 37.99 2.00
CA CYS A 19 3.14 37.91 2.52
C CYS A 19 3.41 39.18 3.33
N ARG A 20 4.00 39.05 4.53
CA ARG A 20 4.54 40.18 5.30
C ARG A 20 6.06 40.14 5.18
N LEU A 21 6.61 41.17 4.53
CA LEU A 21 8.02 41.54 4.50
C LEU A 21 8.33 42.48 5.67
N GLY A 22 9.57 42.42 6.15
CA GLY A 22 10.26 43.46 6.91
C GLY A 22 10.67 43.02 8.32
N ASP A 23 11.83 43.40 8.85
CA ASP A 23 13.12 43.80 8.29
C ASP A 23 14.10 43.94 9.47
N CYS A 24 15.38 43.75 9.19
CA CYS A 24 16.57 44.38 9.77
C CYS A 24 16.84 44.42 11.30
N SER A 25 17.96 43.78 11.67
CA SER A 25 18.84 44.17 12.78
C SER A 25 19.47 45.55 12.57
N PRO A 26 19.97 46.16 13.67
CA PRO A 26 21.32 46.71 13.64
C PRO A 26 22.15 46.43 14.92
N SER A 27 23.45 46.17 14.72
CA SER A 27 24.55 46.45 15.66
C SER A 27 24.99 47.93 15.46
N PRO A 28 25.73 48.63 16.36
CA PRO A 28 27.07 48.21 16.82
C PRO A 28 27.51 48.67 18.24
N ALA A 29 28.76 48.33 18.53
CA ALA A 29 29.57 48.43 19.76
C ALA A 29 29.92 49.84 20.29
N ARG A 30 30.33 49.89 21.58
CA ARG A 30 31.57 50.56 22.06
C ARG A 30 31.93 50.20 23.51
N SER A 31 33.21 49.88 23.72
CA SER A 31 33.95 49.76 25.00
C SER A 31 34.34 51.18 25.54
N PRO A 32 35.09 51.40 26.67
CA PRO A 32 36.38 50.74 26.99
C PRO A 32 36.83 50.62 28.48
N THR A 33 38.00 49.98 28.60
CA THR A 33 39.11 50.14 29.58
C THR A 33 38.99 49.63 31.03
N HIS A 34 39.78 48.60 31.37
CA HIS A 34 40.99 48.77 32.21
C HIS A 34 41.95 47.57 32.12
N VAL A 35 43.22 47.84 31.84
CA VAL A 35 44.46 47.00 31.97
C VAL A 35 45.18 47.55 33.22
N PRO A 36 46.01 46.85 34.05
CA PRO A 36 47.05 45.88 33.68
C PRO A 36 47.31 44.69 34.65
N LYS A 37 48.07 43.69 34.20
CA LYS A 37 49.45 43.44 34.70
C LYS A 37 50.10 42.22 34.03
N THR A 38 51.27 42.51 33.48
CA THR A 38 52.31 41.63 32.95
C THR A 38 52.92 40.71 34.02
N LYS A 39 53.21 39.45 33.67
CA LYS A 39 54.41 38.75 34.16
C LYS A 39 54.82 37.56 33.30
N GLY A 40 56.05 37.60 32.81
CA GLY A 40 56.96 36.45 32.75
C GLY A 40 56.81 35.46 31.58
N ARG A 41 57.57 35.70 30.50
CA ARG A 41 58.16 34.61 29.71
C ARG A 41 59.27 33.95 30.55
N ASN A 42 59.36 32.62 30.54
CA ASN A 42 60.55 31.91 30.07
C ASN A 42 60.49 30.40 30.31
N ALA A 43 61.18 29.72 29.38
CA ALA A 43 61.85 28.43 29.52
C ALA A 43 61.02 27.15 29.45
N MET A 44 61.14 26.53 28.28
CA MET A 44 61.00 25.09 28.05
C MET A 44 61.69 24.28 29.15
N ASN A 45 61.02 23.25 29.65
CA ASN A 45 61.69 22.16 30.33
C ASN A 45 61.18 20.82 29.80
N ARG A 46 62.09 20.10 29.14
CA ARG A 46 61.95 18.73 28.65
C ARG A 46 61.78 17.80 29.85
N ARG A 47 60.61 17.18 30.01
CA ARG A 47 60.49 15.91 30.74
C ARG A 47 59.47 15.02 30.05
N SER A 48 59.98 13.92 29.55
CA SER A 48 59.28 12.82 28.89
C SER A 48 58.14 12.29 29.77
N VAL A 49 56.92 12.31 29.24
CA VAL A 49 55.80 11.54 29.79
C VAL A 49 55.34 10.61 28.69
N LEU A 50 55.64 9.31 28.87
CA LEU A 50 55.07 8.23 28.07
C LEU A 50 53.58 8.18 28.37
N ILE A 51 52.77 8.78 27.49
CA ILE A 51 51.31 8.64 27.54
C ILE A 51 50.96 7.30 26.90
N ILE A 52 50.63 6.32 27.75
CA ILE A 52 49.97 5.08 27.35
C ILE A 52 48.64 5.49 26.70
N SER A 53 48.62 5.49 25.37
CA SER A 53 47.41 5.75 24.60
C SER A 53 46.56 4.49 24.65
N ALA A 54 45.71 4.38 25.68
CA ALA A 54 44.63 3.41 25.70
C ALA A 54 43.66 3.79 24.56
N LEU A 55 43.82 3.13 23.41
CA LEU A 55 42.90 3.22 22.30
C LEU A 55 41.61 2.49 22.70
N GLY A 56 40.76 3.18 23.46
CA GLY A 56 39.39 2.76 23.74
C GLY A 56 38.62 2.74 22.43
N LEU A 57 38.66 1.61 21.72
CA LEU A 57 37.78 1.33 20.60
C LEU A 57 36.37 1.15 21.20
N ALA A 58 35.63 2.26 21.31
CA ALA A 58 34.22 2.23 21.65
C ALA A 58 33.50 1.46 20.54
N LEU A 59 33.28 0.17 20.77
CA LEU A 59 32.31 -0.64 20.04
C LEU A 59 30.92 -0.06 20.33
N LEU A 60 30.55 0.99 19.61
CA LEU A 60 29.16 1.39 19.53
C LEU A 60 28.43 0.21 18.89
N PRO A 61 27.44 -0.41 19.56
CA PRO A 61 26.59 -1.39 18.90
C PRO A 61 25.88 -0.66 17.77
N SER A 62 26.34 -0.86 16.54
CA SER A 62 25.57 -0.54 15.34
C SER A 62 24.26 -1.31 15.49
N HIS A 63 23.23 -0.63 15.97
CA HIS A 63 21.87 -1.07 15.81
C HIS A 63 21.60 -0.96 14.31
N ALA A 64 21.93 -2.03 13.58
CA ALA A 64 21.39 -2.27 12.27
C ALA A 64 19.88 -2.36 12.47
N ILE A 65 19.19 -1.22 12.34
CA ILE A 65 17.75 -1.22 12.16
C ILE A 65 17.55 -1.96 10.84
N ALA A 66 17.19 -3.24 10.91
CA ALA A 66 16.70 -3.95 9.76
C ALA A 66 15.53 -3.12 9.23
N GLN A 67 15.72 -2.47 8.08
CA GLN A 67 14.73 -1.59 7.50
C GLN A 67 13.54 -2.47 7.14
N GLN A 68 12.51 -2.45 7.99
CA GLN A 68 11.34 -3.27 7.79
C GLN A 68 10.67 -2.82 6.50
N LYS A 69 10.54 -3.75 5.54
CA LYS A 69 9.89 -3.49 4.25
C LYS A 69 8.52 -2.85 4.52
N SER A 70 8.21 -1.80 3.77
CA SER A 70 6.88 -1.20 3.73
C SER A 70 5.82 -2.26 3.40
N LEU A 71 4.57 -2.01 3.76
CA LEU A 71 3.48 -2.95 3.48
C LEU A 71 3.32 -3.15 1.96
N LYS A 72 3.54 -2.08 1.19
CA LYS A 72 3.56 -2.15 -0.27
C LYS A 72 4.66 -3.07 -0.79
N GLU A 73 5.89 -2.96 -0.28
CA GLU A 73 7.01 -3.80 -0.70
C GLU A 73 6.79 -5.28 -0.36
N GLN A 74 6.17 -5.58 0.78
CA GLN A 74 5.81 -6.96 1.15
C GLN A 74 4.70 -7.52 0.26
N LEU A 75 3.75 -6.68 -0.18
CA LEU A 75 2.60 -7.07 -0.98
C LEU A 75 2.96 -7.37 -2.44
N VAL A 76 3.94 -6.64 -3.00
CA VAL A 76 4.40 -6.84 -4.38
C VAL A 76 4.77 -8.30 -4.62
N GLY A 77 4.32 -8.85 -5.74
CA GLY A 77 4.57 -10.22 -6.17
C GLY A 77 3.30 -10.94 -6.63
N THR A 78 3.44 -12.25 -6.82
CA THR A 78 2.37 -13.14 -7.28
C THR A 78 1.86 -13.98 -6.12
N TRP A 79 0.55 -14.04 -6.00
CA TRP A 79 -0.18 -14.73 -4.94
C TRP A 79 -1.15 -15.73 -5.56
N MET A 80 -1.08 -16.98 -5.14
CA MET A 80 -1.96 -18.07 -5.57
C MET A 80 -3.14 -18.19 -4.61
N PHE A 81 -4.34 -18.26 -5.17
CA PHE A 81 -5.56 -18.38 -4.38
C PHE A 81 -5.62 -19.73 -3.67
N VAL A 82 -5.91 -19.73 -2.37
CA VAL A 82 -6.12 -20.96 -1.59
C VAL A 82 -7.61 -21.22 -1.43
N THR A 83 -8.32 -20.25 -0.86
CA THR A 83 -9.76 -20.34 -0.58
C THR A 83 -10.29 -18.97 -0.16
N SER A 84 -11.62 -18.83 -0.13
CA SER A 84 -12.26 -17.78 0.63
C SER A 84 -13.57 -18.26 1.24
N ALA A 85 -13.93 -17.69 2.39
CA ALA A 85 -15.23 -17.91 3.02
C ALA A 85 -16.06 -16.63 2.90
N ASP A 86 -17.21 -16.73 2.22
CA ASP A 86 -18.19 -15.65 2.17
C ASP A 86 -19.11 -15.77 3.36
N VAL A 87 -19.35 -14.66 4.05
CA VAL A 87 -20.27 -14.53 5.17
C VAL A 87 -21.40 -13.61 4.72
N GLN A 88 -22.61 -14.18 4.67
CA GLN A 88 -23.83 -13.46 4.33
C GLN A 88 -24.31 -12.61 5.51
N LYS A 89 -25.28 -11.73 5.27
CA LYS A 89 -25.82 -10.81 6.30
C LYS A 89 -26.49 -11.55 7.47
N ASP A 90 -27.03 -12.74 7.21
CA ASP A 90 -27.63 -13.63 8.22
C ASP A 90 -26.58 -14.48 8.97
N GLY A 91 -25.28 -14.30 8.66
CA GLY A 91 -24.18 -15.07 9.24
C GLY A 91 -23.89 -16.40 8.51
N THR A 92 -24.68 -16.77 7.51
CA THR A 92 -24.48 -17.99 6.73
C THR A 92 -23.13 -17.94 6.02
N LYS A 93 -22.34 -19.00 6.18
CA LYS A 93 -21.07 -19.16 5.48
C LYS A 93 -21.29 -19.90 4.16
N VAL A 94 -20.83 -19.32 3.07
CA VAL A 94 -20.92 -19.89 1.73
C VAL A 94 -19.51 -20.03 1.16
N ASP A 95 -19.19 -21.23 0.69
CA ASP A 95 -18.03 -21.44 -0.17
C ASP A 95 -18.46 -21.23 -1.63
N ARG A 96 -18.23 -20.01 -2.13
CA ARG A 96 -18.55 -19.66 -3.51
C ARG A 96 -17.67 -20.41 -4.52
N TRP A 97 -16.45 -20.75 -4.14
CA TRP A 97 -15.43 -21.22 -5.08
C TRP A 97 -15.33 -22.74 -5.16
N GLY A 98 -15.87 -23.43 -4.15
CA GLY A 98 -15.84 -24.88 -4.06
C GLY A 98 -14.45 -25.43 -3.77
N PRO A 99 -14.26 -26.75 -3.84
CA PRO A 99 -12.99 -27.38 -3.50
C PRO A 99 -11.90 -27.05 -4.53
N ASN A 100 -10.68 -26.79 -4.03
CA ASN A 100 -9.47 -26.61 -4.84
C ASN A 100 -9.56 -25.55 -5.96
N PRO A 101 -10.08 -24.34 -5.69
CA PRO A 101 -10.22 -23.31 -6.71
C PRO A 101 -8.86 -22.89 -7.27
N LYS A 102 -8.87 -22.30 -8.46
CA LYS A 102 -7.66 -21.81 -9.13
C LYS A 102 -7.73 -20.31 -9.24
N GLY A 103 -6.71 -19.61 -8.77
CA GLY A 103 -6.68 -18.17 -8.89
C GLY A 103 -5.29 -17.60 -8.66
N MET A 104 -5.10 -16.38 -9.15
CA MET A 104 -3.87 -15.63 -9.05
C MET A 104 -4.20 -14.16 -8.82
N LEU A 105 -3.46 -13.54 -7.92
CA LEU A 105 -3.47 -12.13 -7.62
C LEU A 105 -2.04 -11.61 -7.74
N VAL A 106 -1.82 -10.66 -8.64
CA VAL A 106 -0.52 -10.05 -8.88
C VAL A 106 -0.59 -8.59 -8.47
N PHE A 107 0.40 -8.14 -7.71
CA PHE A 107 0.66 -6.73 -7.43
C PHE A 107 2.04 -6.38 -7.95
N ASP A 108 2.13 -5.46 -8.91
CA ASP A 108 3.42 -4.98 -9.43
C ASP A 108 3.95 -3.77 -8.65
N ARG A 109 5.23 -3.43 -8.83
CA ARG A 109 5.84 -2.29 -8.15
C ARG A 109 5.25 -0.94 -8.57
N ASN A 110 4.72 -0.87 -9.79
CA ASN A 110 4.19 0.34 -10.43
C ASN A 110 2.76 0.66 -9.99
N GLY A 111 2.16 -0.14 -9.09
CA GLY A 111 0.80 0.07 -8.62
C GLY A 111 -0.26 -0.52 -9.55
N ARG A 112 0.06 -1.50 -10.38
CA ARG A 112 -0.89 -2.30 -11.16
C ARG A 112 -1.21 -3.60 -10.44
N TYR A 113 -2.44 -4.06 -10.62
CA TYR A 113 -2.82 -5.39 -10.17
C TYR A 113 -3.63 -6.14 -11.22
N VAL A 114 -3.61 -7.46 -11.10
CA VAL A 114 -4.48 -8.39 -11.83
C VAL A 114 -4.97 -9.43 -10.85
N LEU A 115 -6.27 -9.71 -10.86
CA LEU A 115 -6.94 -10.73 -10.07
C LEU A 115 -7.70 -11.66 -11.03
N VAL A 116 -7.49 -12.95 -10.91
CA VAL A 116 -8.32 -13.98 -11.57
C VAL A 116 -8.60 -15.09 -10.57
N ILE A 117 -9.87 -15.49 -10.43
CA ILE A 117 -10.29 -16.66 -9.65
C ILE A 117 -11.33 -17.43 -10.44
N ASN A 118 -11.17 -18.75 -10.51
CA ASN A 118 -12.05 -19.71 -11.16
C ASN A 118 -12.38 -20.85 -10.19
N ARG A 119 -13.61 -21.35 -10.23
CA ARG A 119 -13.91 -22.67 -9.67
C ARG A 119 -13.17 -23.76 -10.45
N SER A 120 -12.86 -24.86 -9.78
CA SER A 120 -12.15 -26.00 -10.37
C SER A 120 -13.04 -26.93 -11.21
N ASP A 121 -14.37 -26.82 -11.03
CA ASP A 121 -15.40 -27.68 -11.62
C ASP A 121 -16.16 -27.02 -12.77
N LEU A 122 -15.59 -25.98 -13.38
CA LEU A 122 -16.18 -25.32 -14.54
C LEU A 122 -16.30 -26.33 -15.72
N PRO A 123 -17.45 -26.39 -16.41
CA PRO A 123 -17.62 -27.29 -17.54
C PRO A 123 -16.70 -26.88 -18.70
N LYS A 124 -16.20 -27.86 -19.44
CA LYS A 124 -15.55 -27.63 -20.73
C LYS A 124 -16.61 -27.33 -21.78
N PHE A 125 -16.24 -26.50 -22.76
CA PHE A 125 -17.08 -26.20 -23.90
C PHE A 125 -17.07 -27.40 -24.85
N ALA A 126 -18.24 -27.93 -25.20
CA ALA A 126 -18.34 -29.10 -26.08
C ALA A 126 -17.72 -28.84 -27.47
N SER A 127 -17.84 -27.61 -27.98
CA SER A 127 -17.27 -27.18 -29.25
C SER A 127 -15.74 -27.02 -29.23
N ASN A 128 -15.13 -27.02 -28.04
CA ASN A 128 -13.72 -26.62 -27.84
C ASN A 128 -13.38 -25.24 -28.42
N ARG A 129 -14.37 -24.34 -28.46
CA ARG A 129 -14.28 -23.00 -29.05
C ARG A 129 -14.96 -21.99 -28.14
N VAL A 130 -14.21 -20.96 -27.73
CA VAL A 130 -14.70 -19.92 -26.82
C VAL A 130 -15.81 -19.06 -27.44
N ASP A 131 -15.80 -18.90 -28.77
CA ASP A 131 -16.77 -18.13 -29.54
C ASP A 131 -18.04 -18.92 -29.88
N GLN A 132 -18.09 -20.21 -29.58
CA GLN A 132 -19.21 -21.11 -29.89
C GLN A 132 -19.79 -21.80 -28.65
N GLY A 133 -19.64 -21.18 -27.46
CA GLY A 133 -20.27 -21.67 -26.25
C GLY A 133 -21.78 -21.53 -26.28
N THR A 134 -22.47 -22.56 -25.79
CA THR A 134 -23.90 -22.48 -25.51
C THR A 134 -24.18 -21.47 -24.40
N ALA A 135 -25.43 -20.98 -24.33
CA ALA A 135 -25.84 -20.09 -23.25
C ALA A 135 -25.62 -20.71 -21.85
N ALA A 136 -25.82 -22.02 -21.71
CA ALA A 136 -25.62 -22.74 -20.45
C ALA A 136 -24.14 -22.79 -20.03
N GLU A 137 -23.24 -23.12 -20.97
CA GLU A 137 -21.79 -23.15 -20.71
C GLU A 137 -21.26 -21.75 -20.35
N ASN A 138 -21.62 -20.73 -21.14
CA ASN A 138 -21.22 -19.36 -20.87
C ASN A 138 -21.70 -18.86 -19.51
N LYS A 139 -22.96 -19.16 -19.15
CA LYS A 139 -23.50 -18.80 -17.83
C LYS A 139 -22.73 -19.50 -16.70
N ALA A 140 -22.45 -20.80 -16.84
CA ALA A 140 -21.72 -21.56 -15.83
C ALA A 140 -20.31 -20.98 -15.59
N VAL A 141 -19.59 -20.66 -16.65
CA VAL A 141 -18.25 -20.06 -16.60
C VAL A 141 -18.28 -18.68 -15.95
N MET A 142 -19.17 -17.80 -16.40
CA MET A 142 -19.28 -16.44 -15.86
C MET A 142 -19.73 -16.41 -14.40
N HIS A 143 -20.54 -17.37 -13.96
CA HIS A 143 -20.91 -17.51 -12.55
C HIS A 143 -19.75 -18.03 -11.69
N GLY A 144 -18.93 -18.93 -12.23
CA GLY A 144 -17.83 -19.58 -11.53
C GLY A 144 -16.48 -18.87 -11.65
N MET A 145 -16.45 -17.65 -12.19
CA MET A 145 -15.20 -16.89 -12.27
C MET A 145 -15.34 -15.40 -11.97
N ILE A 146 -14.21 -14.78 -11.61
CA ILE A 146 -14.04 -13.34 -11.56
C ILE A 146 -12.65 -13.01 -12.08
N ALA A 147 -12.56 -12.02 -12.97
CA ALA A 147 -11.32 -11.44 -13.41
C ALA A 147 -11.43 -9.92 -13.32
N THR A 148 -10.45 -9.26 -12.69
CA THR A 148 -10.35 -7.80 -12.66
C THR A 148 -8.90 -7.36 -12.76
N PHE A 149 -8.66 -6.20 -13.33
CA PHE A 149 -7.34 -5.56 -13.35
C PHE A 149 -7.49 -4.04 -13.25
N GLY A 150 -6.40 -3.38 -12.90
CA GLY A 150 -6.34 -1.93 -12.84
C GLY A 150 -5.19 -1.46 -11.97
N THR A 151 -5.44 -0.41 -11.18
CA THR A 151 -4.44 0.14 -10.26
C THR A 151 -4.73 -0.22 -8.81
N TYR A 152 -3.71 -0.17 -7.97
CA TYR A 152 -3.88 -0.33 -6.53
C TYR A 152 -2.99 0.65 -5.75
N SER A 153 -3.45 0.99 -4.55
CA SER A 153 -2.69 1.68 -3.53
C SER A 153 -2.75 0.92 -2.20
N VAL A 154 -1.78 1.19 -1.33
CA VAL A 154 -1.73 0.63 0.01
C VAL A 154 -1.77 1.80 1.00
N ASN A 155 -2.66 1.70 1.98
CA ASN A 155 -2.65 2.57 3.15
C ASN A 155 -2.03 1.79 4.31
N GLU A 156 -0.84 2.22 4.73
CA GLU A 156 -0.06 1.51 5.75
C GLU A 156 -0.66 1.63 7.15
N ALA A 157 -1.18 2.82 7.49
CA ALA A 157 -1.78 3.09 8.79
C ALA A 157 -3.03 2.22 9.01
N ASP A 158 -3.88 2.14 7.99
CA ASP A 158 -5.14 1.38 8.05
C ASP A 158 -4.97 -0.09 7.64
N LYS A 159 -3.75 -0.50 7.24
CA LYS A 159 -3.43 -1.83 6.69
C LYS A 159 -4.40 -2.26 5.61
N THR A 160 -4.63 -1.40 4.61
CA THR A 160 -5.61 -1.67 3.55
C THR A 160 -5.02 -1.57 2.15
N ILE A 161 -5.56 -2.40 1.26
CA ILE A 161 -5.32 -2.37 -0.18
C ILE A 161 -6.57 -1.75 -0.81
N ASN A 162 -6.38 -0.71 -1.62
CA ASN A 162 -7.46 -0.09 -2.38
C ASN A 162 -7.19 -0.31 -3.86
N THR A 163 -8.03 -1.10 -4.52
CA THR A 163 -7.95 -1.35 -5.96
C THR A 163 -8.91 -0.43 -6.70
N GLN A 164 -8.51 0.10 -7.85
CA GLN A 164 -9.39 0.77 -8.80
C GLN A 164 -9.51 -0.11 -10.03
N VAL A 165 -10.72 -0.61 -10.29
CA VAL A 165 -10.96 -1.56 -11.38
C VAL A 165 -11.05 -0.79 -12.69
N GLU A 166 -10.17 -1.10 -13.64
CA GLU A 166 -10.21 -0.54 -15.00
C GLU A 166 -10.96 -1.45 -15.97
N GLY A 167 -10.86 -2.76 -15.75
CA GLY A 167 -11.49 -3.77 -16.60
C GLY A 167 -11.65 -5.11 -15.88
N GLY A 168 -12.41 -6.01 -16.49
CA GLY A 168 -12.70 -7.31 -15.90
C GLY A 168 -13.93 -8.00 -16.49
N SER A 169 -14.21 -9.20 -15.97
CA SER A 169 -15.31 -10.05 -16.40
C SER A 169 -16.69 -9.57 -15.95
N PHE A 170 -16.77 -8.67 -14.97
CA PHE A 170 -18.02 -8.05 -14.53
C PHE A 170 -17.98 -6.52 -14.74
N PRO A 171 -18.58 -6.01 -15.84
CA PRO A 171 -18.48 -4.59 -16.21
C PRO A 171 -18.97 -3.59 -15.17
N ASN A 172 -19.91 -3.97 -14.30
CA ASN A 172 -20.43 -3.09 -13.26
C ASN A 172 -19.36 -2.68 -12.23
N LEU A 173 -18.20 -3.34 -12.20
CA LEU A 173 -17.06 -2.94 -11.39
C LEU A 173 -16.19 -1.88 -12.05
N HIS A 174 -16.30 -1.61 -13.34
CA HIS A 174 -15.42 -0.67 -14.04
C HIS A 174 -15.53 0.73 -13.42
N GLY A 175 -14.39 1.33 -13.08
CA GLY A 175 -14.30 2.60 -12.37
C GLY A 175 -14.57 2.54 -10.86
N MET A 176 -14.89 1.36 -10.30
CA MET A 176 -15.19 1.21 -8.88
C MET A 176 -13.93 0.94 -8.06
N GLY A 177 -13.81 1.68 -6.95
CA GLY A 177 -12.84 1.39 -5.90
C GLY A 177 -13.28 0.20 -5.04
N GLN A 178 -12.36 -0.71 -4.74
CA GLN A 178 -12.60 -1.81 -3.79
C GLN A 178 -11.56 -1.81 -2.68
N LYS A 179 -12.03 -1.89 -1.43
CA LYS A 179 -11.18 -1.96 -0.24
C LYS A 179 -10.95 -3.41 0.18
N ARG A 180 -9.72 -3.76 0.55
CA ARG A 180 -9.36 -5.01 1.22
C ARG A 180 -8.61 -4.67 2.51
N ILE A 181 -9.03 -5.25 3.62
CA ILE A 181 -8.42 -5.05 4.93
C ILE A 181 -7.45 -6.21 5.14
N ILE A 182 -6.15 -5.93 5.23
CA ILE A 182 -5.13 -6.98 5.43
C ILE A 182 -5.24 -7.47 6.88
N THR A 183 -5.50 -8.77 7.04
CA THR A 183 -5.56 -9.42 8.35
C THR A 183 -4.24 -10.12 8.69
N SER A 184 -3.50 -10.58 7.68
CA SER A 184 -2.14 -11.12 7.81
C SER A 184 -1.37 -10.94 6.50
N LEU A 185 -0.10 -10.57 6.59
CA LEU A 185 0.82 -10.56 5.45
C LEU A 185 2.19 -11.05 5.93
N THR A 186 2.69 -12.10 5.27
CA THR A 186 4.02 -12.67 5.50
C THR A 186 4.74 -12.88 4.17
N GLU A 187 5.95 -13.46 4.22
CA GLU A 187 6.65 -13.88 3.01
C GLU A 187 5.96 -15.02 2.27
N GLU A 188 5.06 -15.78 2.90
CA GLU A 188 4.43 -16.95 2.28
C GLU A 188 2.91 -16.82 2.15
N GLU A 189 2.27 -15.94 2.93
CA GLU A 189 0.82 -15.89 3.04
C GLU A 189 0.29 -14.45 3.03
N LEU A 190 -0.81 -14.25 2.32
CA LEU A 190 -1.62 -13.03 2.38
C LEU A 190 -3.05 -13.42 2.77
N LYS A 191 -3.56 -12.80 3.82
CA LYS A 191 -4.95 -12.88 4.24
C LYS A 191 -5.56 -11.49 4.26
N TYR A 192 -6.75 -11.34 3.70
CA TYR A 192 -7.50 -10.10 3.79
C TYR A 192 -9.00 -10.35 3.92
N THR A 193 -9.70 -9.35 4.42
CA THR A 193 -11.16 -9.24 4.39
C THR A 193 -11.59 -8.28 3.28
N ASN A 194 -12.50 -8.74 2.42
CA ASN A 194 -13.31 -7.89 1.56
C ASN A 194 -14.63 -7.59 2.29
N PRO A 195 -14.86 -6.37 2.77
CA PRO A 195 -16.06 -6.03 3.54
C PRO A 195 -17.33 -5.92 2.69
N ALA A 196 -17.20 -5.78 1.36
CA ALA A 196 -18.33 -5.59 0.46
C ALA A 196 -18.02 -6.27 -0.89
N THR A 197 -18.48 -7.51 -1.03
CA THR A 197 -18.43 -8.22 -2.31
C THR A 197 -19.52 -7.73 -3.25
N THR A 198 -19.41 -8.08 -4.53
CA THR A 198 -20.46 -7.83 -5.53
C THR A 198 -21.77 -8.56 -5.22
N THR A 199 -21.73 -9.57 -4.35
CA THR A 199 -22.90 -10.33 -3.90
C THR A 199 -23.44 -9.83 -2.55
N GLY A 200 -22.87 -8.77 -1.98
CA GLY A 200 -23.32 -8.18 -0.71
C GLY A 200 -22.87 -8.93 0.55
N SER A 201 -21.95 -9.89 0.41
CA SER A 201 -21.31 -10.64 1.49
C SER A 201 -20.00 -9.98 1.95
N THR A 202 -19.53 -10.37 3.14
CA THR A 202 -18.14 -10.16 3.56
C THR A 202 -17.33 -11.40 3.25
N THR A 203 -16.15 -11.26 2.64
CA THR A 203 -15.30 -12.42 2.29
C THR A 203 -13.97 -12.35 3.00
N ASN A 204 -13.55 -13.45 3.62
CA ASN A 204 -12.18 -13.62 4.09
C ASN A 204 -11.42 -14.50 3.09
N ALA A 205 -10.40 -13.93 2.45
CA ALA A 205 -9.60 -14.61 1.44
C ALA A 205 -8.23 -15.00 1.99
N VAL A 206 -7.75 -16.17 1.55
CA VAL A 206 -6.41 -16.68 1.87
C VAL A 206 -5.65 -16.94 0.58
N TRP A 207 -4.42 -16.46 0.54
CA TRP A 207 -3.51 -16.57 -0.59
C TRP A 207 -2.15 -17.07 -0.12
N LYS A 208 -1.46 -17.82 -0.98
CA LYS A 208 -0.07 -18.22 -0.77
C LYS A 208 0.82 -17.55 -1.81
N ARG A 209 2.04 -17.16 -1.45
CA ARG A 209 2.99 -16.63 -2.42
C ARG A 209 3.33 -17.71 -3.46
N ALA A 210 3.43 -17.32 -4.73
CA ALA A 210 3.94 -18.20 -5.77
C ALA A 210 5.41 -18.56 -5.45
N LYS A 211 5.78 -19.82 -5.70
CA LYS A 211 7.14 -20.32 -5.54
C LYS A 211 7.98 -20.04 -6.78
#